data_AF-L8WXW2-F1
#
_entry.id   AF-L8WXW2-F1
#
_cell.length_a   1.000
_cell.length_b   1.000
_cell.length_c   1.000
_cell.angle_alpha   90.00
_cell.angle_beta   90.00
_cell.angle_gamma   90.00
#
_symmetry.space_group_name_H-M   'P 1'
#
loop_
_entity.id
_entity.type
_entity.pdbx_description
1 polymer ?
#
loop_
_entity_poly.entity_id
_entity_poly.type
_entity_poly.pdbx_seq_one_letter_code
_entity_poly.pdbx_strand_id
1 'polypeptide(L)'
;MAVLSKLTPIIAGNFALQAAFASIFVPAQNEKFYDLCGALGFLTGAGMSLYYPSLRDKFWYQIPGASLPPLTSFAPRQLLLTSCLCLWAGRLGSFLVQRAWKAGGDSRFDEIKKQPGKFAGFWFGQALWVSIVGLPVYLGNILPASKQAPIGKFDMLGLSVFAASLAFEVIADRQKSDWRARKNAKLHDEKFITSGLWSISRHPNYVGEVGLQTGIWLLSTTALSSPLLPKYAPLAAAISPLFTWLLLRKGSGVPPLELRRNLAEIQSGRNIRVGLEYAVCMIVVLSPPVRAKTYGQGPLGSGIRGIVIPISIDQVTWTVMTGQREVHVTAWMTQQSQSKRAGPEANRDRR
;
A
#
# COMPACT_ATOMS: atom_id res chain seq x y z
N MET A 1 13.84 11.34 24.60
CA MET A 1 14.07 9.89 24.88
C MET A 1 12.88 9.23 25.60
N ALA A 2 12.39 9.77 26.71
CA ALA A 2 11.31 9.15 27.51
C ALA A 2 9.93 8.97 26.82
N VAL A 3 9.63 9.73 25.76
CA VAL A 3 8.37 9.53 25.00
C VAL A 3 8.48 8.35 24.05
N LEU A 4 9.61 8.22 23.33
CA LEU A 4 9.82 7.13 22.37
C LEU A 4 9.88 5.75 23.05
N SER A 5 10.30 5.66 24.30
CA SER A 5 10.27 4.38 25.04
C SER A 5 8.85 3.83 25.22
N LYS A 6 7.82 4.67 25.07
CA LYS A 6 6.42 4.22 25.05
C LYS A 6 6.03 3.48 23.77
N LEU A 7 6.86 3.54 22.71
CA LEU A 7 6.64 2.79 21.47
C LEU A 7 7.02 1.32 21.62
N THR A 8 8.06 1.02 22.42
CA THR A 8 8.55 -0.34 22.68
C THR A 8 7.46 -1.33 23.09
N PRO A 9 6.61 -1.05 24.11
CA PRO A 9 5.55 -1.98 24.50
C PRO A 9 4.48 -2.20 23.42
N ILE A 10 4.24 -1.22 22.55
CA ILE A 10 3.29 -1.34 21.44
C ILE A 10 3.84 -2.31 20.39
N ILE A 11 5.09 -2.11 19.98
CA ILE A 11 5.75 -2.99 19.01
C ILE A 11 5.91 -4.39 19.59
N ALA A 12 6.40 -4.50 20.83
CA ALA A 12 6.52 -5.79 21.52
C ALA A 12 5.17 -6.51 21.62
N GLY A 13 4.09 -5.77 21.94
CA GLY A 13 2.74 -6.32 21.98
C GLY A 13 2.24 -6.80 20.61
N ASN A 14 2.55 -6.10 19.51
CA ASN A 14 2.22 -6.57 18.16
C ASN A 14 2.92 -7.89 17.84
N PHE A 15 4.21 -8.01 18.17
CA PHE A 15 4.97 -9.25 17.98
C PHE A 15 4.47 -10.38 18.89
N ALA A 16 4.19 -10.08 20.16
CA ALA A 16 3.66 -11.04 21.12
C ALA A 16 2.29 -11.59 20.68
N LEU A 17 1.40 -10.73 20.19
CA LEU A 17 0.09 -11.14 19.70
C LEU A 17 0.21 -12.04 18.46
N GLN A 18 1.04 -11.68 17.48
CA GLN A 18 1.22 -12.53 16.30
C GLN A 18 1.95 -13.83 16.63
N ALA A 19 2.86 -13.83 17.62
CA ALA A 19 3.47 -15.06 18.13
C ALA A 19 2.44 -15.97 18.80
N ALA A 20 1.49 -15.41 19.56
CA ALA A 20 0.38 -16.16 20.16
C ALA A 20 -0.56 -16.74 19.10
N PHE A 21 -0.84 -16.01 18.02
CA PHE A 21 -1.58 -16.58 16.89
C PHE A 21 -0.78 -17.66 16.17
N ALA A 22 0.52 -17.44 15.95
CA ALA A 22 1.39 -18.42 15.31
C ALA A 22 1.46 -19.73 16.10
N SER A 23 1.53 -19.68 17.44
CA SER A 23 1.59 -20.88 18.27
C SER A 23 0.33 -21.75 18.19
N ILE A 24 -0.81 -21.15 17.85
CA ILE A 24 -2.08 -21.85 17.64
C ILE A 24 -2.20 -22.34 16.19
N PHE A 25 -1.96 -21.47 15.22
CA PHE A 25 -2.30 -21.72 13.82
C PHE A 25 -1.19 -22.41 13.02
N VAL A 26 0.08 -22.26 13.40
CA VAL A 26 1.19 -22.95 12.72
C VAL A 26 1.12 -24.46 12.94
N PRO A 27 0.95 -24.99 14.17
CA PRO A 27 0.78 -26.43 14.38
C PRO A 27 -0.49 -26.97 13.73
N ALA A 28 -1.56 -26.17 13.71
CA ALA A 28 -2.83 -26.52 13.09
C ALA A 28 -2.83 -26.40 11.55
N GLN A 29 -1.75 -25.89 10.95
CA GLN A 29 -1.62 -25.61 9.51
C GLN A 29 -2.82 -24.85 8.93
N ASN A 30 -3.33 -23.88 9.68
CA ASN A 30 -4.58 -23.18 9.36
C ASN A 30 -4.34 -21.70 9.07
N GLU A 31 -4.47 -21.31 7.82
CA GLU A 31 -4.29 -19.93 7.34
C GLU A 31 -5.57 -19.09 7.33
N LYS A 32 -6.75 -19.69 7.56
CA LYS A 32 -8.04 -19.02 7.31
C LYS A 32 -8.24 -17.74 8.14
N PHE A 33 -7.58 -17.67 9.29
CA PHE A 33 -7.66 -16.53 10.21
C PHE A 33 -6.48 -15.55 10.09
N TYR A 34 -5.53 -15.81 9.19
CA TYR A 34 -4.31 -15.01 9.07
C TYR A 34 -4.60 -13.51 8.84
N ASP A 35 -5.52 -13.20 7.92
CA ASP A 35 -5.91 -11.82 7.62
C ASP A 35 -6.73 -11.18 8.77
N LEU A 36 -7.58 -11.97 9.47
CA LEU A 36 -8.33 -11.51 10.64
C LEU A 36 -7.37 -11.13 11.78
N CYS A 37 -6.40 -11.99 12.07
CA CYS A 37 -5.37 -11.78 13.08
C CYS A 37 -4.50 -10.56 12.76
N GLY A 38 -4.26 -10.26 11.47
CA GLY A 38 -3.63 -9.01 11.03
C GLY A 38 -4.47 -7.78 11.38
N ALA A 39 -5.76 -7.81 11.05
CA ALA A 39 -6.70 -6.72 11.37
C ALA A 39 -6.81 -6.51 12.89
N LEU A 40 -6.93 -7.59 13.67
CA LEU A 40 -6.90 -7.53 15.12
C LEU A 40 -5.59 -6.92 15.62
N GLY A 41 -4.45 -7.25 15.01
CA GLY A 41 -3.15 -6.64 15.31
C GLY A 41 -3.16 -5.11 15.23
N PHE A 42 -3.76 -4.54 14.18
CA PHE A 42 -3.91 -3.09 14.06
C PHE A 42 -4.82 -2.50 15.15
N LEU A 43 -5.95 -3.14 15.44
CA LEU A 43 -6.89 -2.68 16.47
C LEU A 43 -6.25 -2.73 17.87
N THR A 44 -5.54 -3.82 18.18
CA THR A 44 -4.83 -3.98 19.45
C THR A 44 -3.66 -3.02 19.56
N GLY A 45 -2.89 -2.82 18.48
CA GLY A 45 -1.80 -1.85 18.46
C GLY A 45 -2.30 -0.43 18.71
N ALA A 46 -3.42 -0.06 18.08
CA ALA A 46 -4.07 1.23 18.30
C ALA A 46 -4.56 1.38 19.75
N GLY A 47 -5.24 0.37 20.29
CA GLY A 47 -5.69 0.34 21.69
C GLY A 47 -4.54 0.43 22.68
N MET A 48 -3.50 -0.39 22.52
CA MET A 48 -2.30 -0.33 23.35
C MET A 48 -1.64 1.06 23.29
N SER A 49 -1.56 1.67 22.11
CA SER A 49 -0.92 2.99 21.99
C SER A 49 -1.61 4.10 22.78
N LEU A 50 -2.94 3.98 23.00
CA LEU A 50 -3.72 4.92 23.82
C LEU A 50 -3.69 4.56 25.31
N TYR A 51 -3.87 3.27 25.62
CA TYR A 51 -4.17 2.83 26.99
C TYR A 51 -2.99 2.22 27.73
N TYR A 52 -1.89 1.86 27.06
CA TYR A 52 -0.74 1.21 27.70
C TYR A 52 -0.18 2.03 28.88
N PRO A 53 -0.03 3.37 28.81
CA PRO A 53 0.43 4.14 29.97
C PRO A 53 -0.47 3.95 31.19
N SER A 54 -1.80 4.06 31.02
CA SER A 54 -2.76 3.89 32.12
C SER A 54 -2.82 2.45 32.63
N LEU A 55 -2.67 1.47 31.73
CA LEU A 55 -2.60 0.05 32.10
C LEU A 55 -1.34 -0.27 32.91
N ARG A 56 -0.19 0.28 32.52
CA ARG A 56 1.08 0.14 33.25
C ARG A 56 0.96 0.78 34.64
N ASP A 57 0.42 1.99 34.72
CA ASP A 57 0.27 2.70 36.00
C ASP A 57 -0.66 1.95 36.96
N LYS A 58 -1.73 1.36 36.42
CA LYS A 58 -2.69 0.57 37.20
C LYS A 58 -2.16 -0.81 37.62
N PHE A 59 -1.60 -1.59 36.70
CA PHE A 59 -1.24 -2.99 36.96
C PHE A 59 0.21 -3.19 37.39
N TRP A 60 1.14 -2.41 36.85
CA TRP A 60 2.57 -2.57 37.13
C TRP A 60 3.03 -1.75 38.32
N TYR A 61 2.64 -0.47 38.37
CA TYR A 61 2.98 0.42 39.48
C TYR A 61 1.95 0.47 40.59
N GLN A 62 0.76 -0.08 40.35
CA GLN A 62 -0.32 -0.16 41.33
C GLN A 62 -0.62 1.21 41.97
N ILE A 63 -0.57 2.27 41.16
CA ILE A 63 -0.78 3.64 41.63
C ILE A 63 -2.23 3.75 42.15
N PRO A 64 -2.44 4.14 43.42
CA PRO A 64 -3.79 4.30 43.97
C PRO A 64 -4.62 5.28 43.14
N GLY A 65 -5.83 4.87 42.74
CA GLY A 65 -6.73 5.69 41.91
C GLY A 65 -6.45 5.65 40.39
N ALA A 66 -5.44 4.89 39.93
CA ALA A 66 -5.21 4.71 38.50
C ALA A 66 -6.40 3.98 37.84
N SER A 67 -7.03 4.66 36.87
CA SER A 67 -8.16 4.15 36.11
C SER A 67 -7.91 4.30 34.62
N LEU A 68 -8.72 3.59 33.82
CA LEU A 68 -8.67 3.75 32.36
C LEU A 68 -9.33 5.08 32.00
N PRO A 69 -8.64 5.98 31.28
CA PRO A 69 -9.21 7.26 30.90
C PRO A 69 -10.39 7.06 29.94
N PRO A 70 -11.50 7.81 30.09
CA PRO A 70 -12.57 7.79 29.09
C PRO A 70 -12.07 8.39 27.77
N LEU A 71 -12.73 8.04 26.65
CA LEU A 71 -12.34 8.51 25.31
C LEU A 71 -12.26 10.05 25.20
N THR A 72 -13.08 10.76 25.96
CA THR A 72 -13.11 12.22 26.04
C THR A 72 -11.82 12.84 26.62
N SER A 73 -10.96 12.05 27.24
CA SER A 73 -9.69 12.50 27.81
C SER A 73 -8.56 12.57 26.77
N PHE A 74 -8.73 11.94 25.61
CA PHE A 74 -7.74 11.95 24.54
C PHE A 74 -7.92 13.19 23.66
N ALA A 75 -6.81 13.66 23.08
CA ALA A 75 -6.86 14.78 22.16
C ALA A 75 -7.63 14.41 20.87
N PRO A 76 -8.33 15.36 20.23
CA PRO A 76 -9.07 15.10 18.99
C PRO A 76 -8.25 14.40 17.91
N ARG A 77 -6.97 14.78 17.74
CA ARG A 77 -6.06 14.16 16.77
C ARG A 77 -5.80 12.68 17.06
N GLN A 78 -5.64 12.30 18.32
CA GLN A 78 -5.42 10.90 18.72
C GLN A 78 -6.64 10.04 18.37
N LEU A 79 -7.84 10.58 18.63
CA LEU A 79 -9.10 9.93 18.28
C LEU A 79 -9.27 9.82 16.76
N LEU A 80 -8.96 10.87 16.00
CA LEU A 80 -9.05 10.85 14.53
C LEU A 80 -8.07 9.84 13.90
N LEU A 81 -6.79 9.85 14.31
CA LEU A 81 -5.78 8.90 13.83
C LEU A 81 -6.19 7.46 14.11
N THR A 82 -6.61 7.19 15.35
CA THR A 82 -7.07 5.87 15.79
C THR A 82 -8.31 5.44 15.02
N SER A 83 -9.28 6.35 14.83
CA SER A 83 -10.51 6.06 14.08
C SER A 83 -10.20 5.73 12.61
N CYS A 84 -9.34 6.51 11.95
CA CYS A 84 -8.94 6.24 10.57
C CYS A 84 -8.30 4.86 10.43
N LEU A 85 -7.38 4.51 11.33
CA LEU A 85 -6.73 3.20 11.33
C LEU A 85 -7.71 2.06 11.61
N CYS A 86 -8.60 2.21 12.59
CA CYS A 86 -9.62 1.21 12.92
C CYS A 86 -10.64 1.03 11.80
N LEU A 87 -11.08 2.12 11.16
CA LEU A 87 -11.99 2.07 10.01
C LEU A 87 -11.35 1.34 8.83
N TRP A 88 -10.10 1.68 8.50
CA TRP A 88 -9.36 0.99 7.45
C TRP A 88 -9.13 -0.49 7.78
N ALA A 89 -8.61 -0.80 8.97
CA ALA A 89 -8.32 -2.17 9.38
C ALA A 89 -9.59 -3.04 9.45
N GLY A 90 -10.69 -2.49 9.95
CA GLY A 90 -11.99 -3.17 9.99
C GLY A 90 -12.52 -3.45 8.58
N ARG A 91 -12.41 -2.47 7.67
CA ARG A 91 -12.84 -2.59 6.27
C ARG A 91 -11.98 -3.60 5.50
N LEU A 92 -10.66 -3.49 5.57
CA LEU A 92 -9.74 -4.41 4.88
C LEU A 92 -9.86 -5.82 5.46
N GLY A 93 -9.86 -5.95 6.79
CA GLY A 93 -9.98 -7.23 7.49
C GLY A 93 -11.29 -7.96 7.16
N SER A 94 -12.43 -7.28 7.24
CA SER A 94 -13.73 -7.88 6.91
C SER A 94 -13.80 -8.35 5.46
N PHE A 95 -13.29 -7.56 4.52
CA PHE A 95 -13.24 -7.93 3.11
C PHE A 95 -12.36 -9.17 2.87
N LEU A 96 -11.17 -9.22 3.48
CA LEU A 96 -10.24 -10.34 3.31
C LEU A 96 -10.77 -11.63 3.95
N VAL A 97 -11.36 -11.56 5.15
CA VAL A 97 -11.97 -12.71 5.83
C VAL A 97 -13.14 -13.27 5.03
N GLN A 98 -14.03 -12.39 4.56
CA GLN A 98 -15.17 -12.81 3.72
C GLN A 98 -14.69 -13.53 2.46
N ARG A 99 -13.60 -13.03 1.85
CA ARG A 99 -12.97 -13.65 0.67
C ARG A 99 -12.36 -15.01 0.99
N ALA A 100 -11.60 -15.12 2.08
CA ALA A 100 -10.96 -16.38 2.49
C ALA A 100 -12.01 -17.46 2.79
N TRP A 101 -13.10 -17.11 3.47
CA TRP A 101 -14.20 -18.04 3.73
C TRP A 101 -14.89 -18.51 2.46
N LYS A 102 -15.21 -17.61 1.53
CA LYS A 102 -15.84 -17.98 0.25
C LYS A 102 -14.93 -18.83 -0.64
N ALA A 103 -13.61 -18.61 -0.60
CA ALA A 103 -12.64 -19.33 -1.40
C ALA A 103 -12.15 -20.65 -0.77
N GLY A 104 -12.53 -20.93 0.49
CA GLY A 104 -12.07 -22.10 1.23
C GLY A 104 -10.66 -22.01 1.82
N GLY A 105 -10.00 -20.86 1.68
CA GLY A 105 -8.61 -20.62 2.08
C GLY A 105 -7.94 -19.60 1.16
N ASP A 106 -6.64 -19.40 1.34
CA ASP A 106 -5.81 -18.61 0.43
C ASP A 106 -4.71 -19.49 -0.17
N SER A 107 -4.78 -19.70 -1.48
CA SER A 107 -3.91 -20.64 -2.20
C SER A 107 -2.43 -20.28 -2.10
N ARG A 108 -2.07 -19.06 -1.68
CA ARG A 108 -0.68 -18.67 -1.42
C ARG A 108 -0.07 -19.48 -0.28
N PHE A 109 -0.88 -20.00 0.64
CA PHE A 109 -0.42 -20.71 1.83
C PHE A 109 -0.45 -22.23 1.69
N ASP A 110 -1.00 -22.80 0.60
CA ASP A 110 -1.22 -24.24 0.48
C ASP A 110 0.04 -25.09 0.71
N GLU A 111 1.18 -24.64 0.17
CA GLU A 111 2.47 -25.31 0.39
C GLU A 111 3.24 -24.75 1.60
N ILE A 112 3.00 -23.49 1.95
CA ILE A 112 3.73 -22.80 3.02
C ILE A 112 3.29 -23.32 4.39
N LYS A 113 2.00 -23.59 4.59
CA LYS A 113 1.44 -24.05 5.86
C LYS A 113 1.95 -25.42 6.30
N LYS A 114 2.43 -26.23 5.36
CA LYS A 114 3.09 -27.53 5.61
C LYS A 114 4.53 -27.36 6.14
N GLN A 115 5.11 -26.16 6.04
CA GLN A 115 6.49 -25.86 6.44
C GLN A 115 6.48 -24.90 7.64
N PRO A 116 6.53 -25.40 8.89
CA PRO A 116 6.23 -24.60 10.08
C PRO A 116 7.13 -23.38 10.25
N GLY A 117 8.44 -23.50 9.95
CA GLY A 117 9.36 -22.36 10.03
C GLY A 117 9.04 -21.24 9.03
N LYS A 118 8.69 -21.59 7.79
CA LYS A 118 8.29 -20.59 6.78
C LYS A 118 6.94 -19.99 7.11
N PHE A 119 5.98 -20.80 7.57
CA PHE A 119 4.66 -20.31 7.94
C PHE A 119 4.75 -19.35 9.15
N ALA A 120 5.54 -19.68 10.17
CA ALA A 120 5.84 -18.77 11.28
C ALA A 120 6.44 -17.44 10.79
N GLY A 121 7.32 -17.48 9.78
CA GLY A 121 7.87 -16.29 9.14
C GLY A 121 6.80 -15.32 8.61
N PHE A 122 5.68 -15.82 8.08
CA PHE A 122 4.57 -14.97 7.65
C PHE A 122 3.90 -14.26 8.84
N TRP A 123 3.69 -14.95 9.97
CA TRP A 123 3.12 -14.33 11.18
C TRP A 123 4.01 -13.21 11.74
N PHE A 124 5.33 -13.39 11.75
CA PHE A 124 6.25 -12.32 12.13
C PHE A 124 6.34 -11.20 11.09
N GLY A 125 6.21 -11.53 9.81
CA GLY A 125 6.03 -10.54 8.74
C GLY A 125 4.76 -9.70 8.94
N GLN A 126 3.67 -10.31 9.41
CA GLN A 126 2.44 -9.62 9.78
C GLN A 126 2.68 -8.66 10.96
N ALA A 127 3.41 -9.08 12.00
CA ALA A 127 3.76 -8.22 13.13
C ALA A 127 4.58 -7.00 12.69
N LEU A 128 5.53 -7.21 11.78
CA LEU A 128 6.31 -6.13 11.18
C LEU A 128 5.43 -5.18 10.37
N TRP A 129 4.53 -5.71 9.54
CA TRP A 129 3.59 -4.91 8.76
C TRP A 129 2.68 -4.06 9.65
N VAL A 130 2.08 -4.64 10.68
CA VAL A 130 1.25 -3.93 11.67
C VAL A 130 2.05 -2.82 12.38
N SER A 131 3.33 -3.07 12.67
CA SER A 131 4.20 -2.11 13.34
C SER A 131 4.61 -0.94 12.44
N ILE A 132 4.94 -1.22 11.17
CA ILE A 132 5.35 -0.18 10.21
C ILE A 132 4.16 0.67 9.78
N VAL A 133 3.05 0.03 9.39
CA VAL A 133 1.89 0.75 8.85
C VAL A 133 1.18 1.56 9.93
N GLY A 134 1.07 1.02 11.15
CA GLY A 134 0.48 1.72 12.30
C GLY A 134 1.39 2.79 12.93
N LEU A 135 2.67 2.87 12.56
CA LEU A 135 3.66 3.78 13.15
C LEU A 135 3.19 5.25 13.30
N PRO A 136 2.63 5.93 12.28
CA PRO A 136 2.14 7.32 12.42
C PRO A 136 1.09 7.46 13.53
N VAL A 137 0.22 6.48 13.69
CA VAL A 137 -0.81 6.46 14.75
C VAL A 137 -0.18 6.22 16.10
N TYR A 138 0.71 5.24 16.22
CA TYR A 138 1.36 4.92 17.49
C TYR A 138 2.18 6.10 18.01
N LEU A 139 2.97 6.74 17.15
CA LEU A 139 3.74 7.93 17.51
C LEU A 139 2.84 9.13 17.87
N GLY A 140 1.70 9.29 17.20
CA GLY A 140 0.70 10.28 17.56
C GLY A 140 0.07 10.00 18.93
N ASN A 141 -0.19 8.73 19.25
CA ASN A 141 -0.88 8.34 20.48
C ASN A 141 0.02 8.34 21.73
N ILE A 142 1.32 8.06 21.60
CA ILE A 142 2.26 8.11 22.75
C ILE A 142 2.51 9.53 23.30
N LEU A 143 2.17 10.56 22.51
CA LEU A 143 2.24 11.95 22.95
C LEU A 143 1.09 12.26 23.92
N PRO A 144 1.37 12.87 25.09
CA PRO A 144 0.32 13.27 26.02
C PRO A 144 -0.70 14.20 25.37
N ALA A 145 -1.98 14.05 25.69
CA ALA A 145 -3.06 14.88 25.15
C ALA A 145 -2.81 16.39 25.39
N SER A 146 -2.27 16.76 26.56
CA SER A 146 -1.89 18.14 26.91
C SER A 146 -0.76 18.74 26.07
N LYS A 147 -0.06 17.92 25.29
CA LYS A 147 1.05 18.32 24.40
C LYS A 147 0.67 18.22 22.92
N GLN A 148 -0.57 17.87 22.62
CA GLN A 148 -1.10 17.88 21.26
C GLN A 148 -1.49 19.31 20.90
N ALA A 149 -0.90 19.83 19.82
CA ALA A 149 -1.36 21.10 19.24
C ALA A 149 -2.83 20.98 18.78
N PRO A 150 -3.60 22.08 18.74
CA PRO A 150 -4.92 22.11 18.14
C PRO A 150 -4.93 21.53 16.71
N ILE A 151 -6.11 21.11 16.25
CA ILE A 151 -6.30 20.64 14.87
C ILE A 151 -5.96 21.78 13.91
N GLY A 152 -5.05 21.50 12.97
CA GLY A 152 -4.55 22.45 11.99
C GLY A 152 -4.86 22.06 10.55
N LYS A 153 -4.29 22.82 9.61
CA LYS A 153 -4.52 22.62 8.16
C LYS A 153 -4.03 21.26 7.66
N PHE A 154 -2.90 20.77 8.17
CA PHE A 154 -2.37 19.45 7.81
C PHE A 154 -3.24 18.30 8.32
N ASP A 155 -3.87 18.48 9.49
CA ASP A 155 -4.83 17.52 10.02
C ASP A 155 -6.05 17.40 9.09
N MET A 156 -6.62 18.55 8.70
CA MET A 156 -7.75 18.60 7.77
C MET A 156 -7.40 18.06 6.39
N LEU A 157 -6.21 18.37 5.88
CA LEU A 157 -5.71 17.83 4.62
C LEU A 157 -5.58 16.31 4.70
N GLY A 158 -4.93 15.79 5.75
CA GLY A 158 -4.76 14.35 5.95
C GLY A 158 -6.10 13.61 6.06
N LEU A 159 -7.06 14.18 6.81
CA LEU A 159 -8.41 13.64 6.92
C LEU A 159 -9.16 13.67 5.58
N SER A 160 -9.01 14.74 4.80
CA SER A 160 -9.63 14.87 3.47
C SER A 160 -9.06 13.86 2.48
N VAL A 161 -7.74 13.70 2.48
CA VAL A 161 -7.05 12.68 1.66
C VAL A 161 -7.52 11.28 2.07
N PHE A 162 -7.56 10.99 3.37
CA PHE A 162 -8.07 9.71 3.88
C PHE A 162 -9.51 9.44 3.42
N ALA A 163 -10.41 10.40 3.60
CA ALA A 163 -11.82 10.23 3.22
C ALA A 163 -12.00 10.04 1.70
N ALA A 164 -11.28 10.82 0.88
CA ALA A 164 -11.31 10.70 -0.57
C ALA A 164 -10.75 9.34 -1.03
N SER A 165 -9.62 8.92 -0.45
CA SER A 165 -9.01 7.61 -0.74
C SER A 165 -9.89 6.45 -0.31
N LEU A 166 -10.57 6.56 0.84
CA LEU A 166 -11.51 5.54 1.31
C LEU A 166 -12.68 5.40 0.33
N ALA A 167 -13.26 6.52 -0.10
CA ALA A 167 -14.33 6.52 -1.09
C ALA A 167 -13.86 5.90 -2.42
N PHE A 168 -12.68 6.31 -2.90
CA PHE A 168 -12.09 5.78 -4.13
C PHE A 168 -11.90 4.27 -4.07
N GLU A 169 -11.36 3.76 -2.97
CA GLU A 169 -11.11 2.33 -2.78
C GLU A 169 -12.41 1.53 -2.67
N VAL A 170 -13.39 2.04 -1.90
CA VAL A 170 -14.70 1.40 -1.77
C VAL A 170 -15.42 1.34 -3.12
N ILE A 171 -15.38 2.40 -3.92
CA ILE A 171 -15.97 2.42 -5.26
C ILE A 171 -15.26 1.41 -6.17
N ALA A 172 -13.92 1.40 -6.18
CA ALA A 172 -13.12 0.48 -6.99
C ALA A 172 -13.44 -1.00 -6.67
N ASP A 173 -13.49 -1.35 -5.38
CA ASP A 173 -13.77 -2.73 -4.96
C ASP A 173 -15.22 -3.14 -5.16
N ARG A 174 -16.19 -2.22 -5.04
CA ARG A 174 -17.59 -2.47 -5.42
C ARG A 174 -17.72 -2.75 -6.91
N GLN A 175 -17.15 -1.89 -7.76
CA GLN A 175 -17.14 -2.10 -9.21
C GLN A 175 -16.57 -3.48 -9.59
N LYS A 176 -15.47 -3.89 -8.94
CA LYS A 176 -14.85 -5.19 -9.16
C LYS A 176 -15.74 -6.34 -8.67
N SER A 177 -16.33 -6.21 -7.49
CA SER A 177 -17.22 -7.22 -6.90
C SER A 177 -18.45 -7.45 -7.76
N ASP A 178 -19.10 -6.37 -8.22
CA ASP A 178 -20.30 -6.42 -9.05
C ASP A 178 -19.99 -7.00 -10.44
N TRP A 179 -18.86 -6.62 -11.03
CA TRP A 179 -18.39 -7.21 -12.29
C TRP A 179 -18.11 -8.71 -12.13
N ARG A 180 -17.48 -9.14 -11.04
CA ARG A 180 -17.26 -10.58 -10.76
C ARG A 180 -18.57 -11.33 -10.55
N ALA A 181 -19.54 -10.74 -9.87
CA ALA A 181 -20.85 -11.34 -9.65
C ALA A 181 -21.59 -11.57 -10.98
N ARG A 182 -21.61 -10.55 -11.87
CA ARG A 182 -22.20 -10.67 -13.20
C ARG A 182 -21.50 -11.70 -14.08
N LYS A 183 -20.17 -11.80 -13.99
CA LYS A 183 -19.40 -12.85 -14.65
C LYS A 183 -19.80 -14.25 -14.18
N ASN A 184 -19.94 -14.44 -12.86
CA ASN A 184 -20.37 -15.72 -12.30
C ASN A 184 -21.80 -16.08 -12.71
N ALA A 185 -22.67 -15.08 -12.91
CA ALA A 185 -24.01 -15.24 -13.46
C ALA A 185 -24.03 -15.42 -15.00
N LYS A 186 -22.86 -15.57 -15.64
CA LYS A 186 -22.71 -15.73 -17.10
C LYS A 186 -23.34 -14.60 -17.93
N LEU A 187 -23.39 -13.38 -17.38
CA LEU A 187 -23.93 -12.22 -18.08
C LEU A 187 -22.90 -11.59 -19.05
N HIS A 188 -21.63 -11.93 -18.90
CA HIS A 188 -20.55 -11.55 -19.82
C HIS A 188 -19.34 -12.48 -19.65
N ASP A 189 -18.52 -12.57 -20.70
CA ASP A 189 -17.34 -13.45 -20.75
C ASP A 189 -16.00 -12.69 -20.75
N GLU A 190 -16.06 -11.36 -20.61
CA GLU A 190 -14.87 -10.50 -20.54
C GLU A 190 -13.86 -11.00 -19.49
N LYS A 191 -12.56 -10.96 -19.84
CA LYS A 191 -11.51 -11.46 -18.94
C LYS A 191 -11.21 -10.52 -17.78
N PHE A 192 -11.29 -9.21 -18.01
CA PHE A 192 -10.98 -8.17 -17.04
C PHE A 192 -12.00 -7.03 -17.11
N ILE A 193 -12.23 -6.38 -15.99
CA ILE A 193 -12.99 -5.13 -15.93
C ILE A 193 -12.17 -4.00 -16.57
N THR A 194 -12.81 -3.21 -17.44
CA THR A 194 -12.20 -2.08 -18.16
C THR A 194 -13.07 -0.82 -18.11
N SER A 195 -14.05 -0.77 -17.21
CA SER A 195 -15.00 0.33 -17.04
C SER A 195 -14.89 0.96 -15.64
N GLY A 196 -15.44 2.16 -15.47
CA GLY A 196 -15.39 2.90 -14.21
C GLY A 196 -13.97 3.29 -13.82
N LEU A 197 -13.59 3.12 -12.55
CA LEU A 197 -12.23 3.46 -12.10
C LEU A 197 -11.15 2.53 -12.71
N TRP A 198 -11.56 1.33 -13.14
CA TRP A 198 -10.69 0.35 -13.77
C TRP A 198 -10.34 0.68 -15.22
N SER A 199 -11.01 1.67 -15.83
CA SER A 199 -10.59 2.22 -17.13
C SER A 199 -9.46 3.23 -17.01
N ILE A 200 -9.30 3.85 -15.83
CA ILE A 200 -8.30 4.89 -15.54
C ILE A 200 -6.99 4.25 -15.05
N SER A 201 -7.10 3.26 -14.16
CA SER A 201 -5.97 2.54 -13.58
C SER A 201 -6.24 1.04 -13.61
N ARG A 202 -5.18 0.24 -13.80
CA ARG A 202 -5.27 -1.23 -13.67
C ARG A 202 -5.53 -1.69 -12.24
N HIS A 203 -5.16 -0.89 -11.24
CA HIS A 203 -5.29 -1.21 -9.82
C HIS A 203 -5.75 0.05 -9.04
N PRO A 204 -6.98 0.53 -9.29
CA PRO A 204 -7.47 1.76 -8.65
C PRO A 204 -7.61 1.59 -7.13
N ASN A 205 -7.96 0.39 -6.66
CA ASN A 205 -7.99 0.10 -5.23
C ASN A 205 -6.62 0.25 -4.54
N TYR A 206 -5.51 -0.04 -5.23
CA TYR A 206 -4.16 0.18 -4.68
C TYR A 206 -3.80 1.66 -4.56
N VAL A 207 -4.36 2.51 -5.43
CA VAL A 207 -4.22 3.98 -5.30
C VAL A 207 -4.95 4.45 -4.05
N GLY A 208 -6.15 3.92 -3.80
CA GLY A 208 -6.89 4.13 -2.55
C GLY A 208 -6.07 3.75 -1.33
N GLU A 209 -5.53 2.53 -1.29
CA GLU A 209 -4.76 2.02 -0.16
C GLU A 209 -3.53 2.90 0.17
N VAL A 210 -2.73 3.28 -0.84
CA VAL A 210 -1.59 4.19 -0.63
C VAL A 210 -2.06 5.58 -0.15
N GLY A 211 -3.18 6.06 -0.69
CA GLY A 211 -3.78 7.33 -0.29
C GLY A 211 -4.29 7.34 1.16
N LEU A 212 -4.87 6.23 1.64
CA LEU A 212 -5.30 6.06 3.03
C LEU A 212 -4.13 6.21 4.00
N GLN A 213 -3.03 5.48 3.73
CA GLN A 213 -1.82 5.56 4.57
C GLN A 213 -1.17 6.93 4.50
N THR A 214 -1.22 7.58 3.33
CA THR A 214 -0.72 8.96 3.15
C THR A 214 -1.57 9.95 3.94
N GLY A 215 -2.90 9.80 3.95
CA GLY A 215 -3.82 10.61 4.73
C GLY A 215 -3.59 10.49 6.25
N ILE A 216 -3.41 9.26 6.75
CA ILE A 216 -3.07 9.00 8.16
C ILE A 216 -1.70 9.62 8.51
N TRP A 217 -0.70 9.46 7.64
CA TRP A 217 0.60 10.08 7.84
C TRP A 217 0.50 11.62 7.90
N LEU A 218 -0.17 12.26 6.92
CA LEU A 218 -0.40 13.71 6.90
C LEU A 218 -1.09 14.21 8.16
N LEU A 219 -2.15 13.51 8.61
CA LEU A 219 -2.89 13.80 9.84
C LEU A 219 -2.00 13.70 11.09
N SER A 220 -0.98 12.84 11.08
CA SER A 220 -0.05 12.70 12.22
C SER A 220 1.03 13.79 12.25
N THR A 221 1.40 14.39 11.12
CA THR A 221 2.60 15.24 10.99
C THR A 221 2.71 16.36 12.02
N THR A 222 1.61 17.04 12.34
CA THR A 222 1.58 18.12 13.34
C THR A 222 1.93 17.60 14.75
N ALA A 223 1.40 16.44 15.15
CA ALA A 223 1.80 15.80 16.40
C ALA A 223 3.26 15.37 16.37
N LEU A 224 3.70 14.77 15.26
CA LEU A 224 5.06 14.27 15.09
C LEU A 224 6.12 15.37 15.07
N SER A 225 5.71 16.62 14.84
CA SER A 225 6.58 17.80 14.88
C SER A 225 6.74 18.37 16.29
N SER A 226 6.15 17.73 17.30
CA SER A 226 6.31 18.11 18.71
C SER A 226 7.78 18.07 19.14
N PRO A 227 8.26 19.04 19.94
CA PRO A 227 9.62 19.04 20.51
C PRO A 227 9.95 17.82 21.37
N LEU A 228 8.93 17.06 21.79
CA LEU A 228 9.10 15.82 22.58
C LEU A 228 9.53 14.62 21.74
N LEU A 229 9.40 14.71 20.42
CA LEU A 229 9.85 13.70 19.47
C LEU A 229 11.08 14.20 18.70
N PRO A 230 11.90 13.29 18.15
CA PRO A 230 12.99 13.70 17.27
C PRO A 230 12.47 14.48 16.07
N LYS A 231 13.24 15.47 15.59
CA LYS A 231 12.88 16.28 14.42
C LYS A 231 12.58 15.46 13.15
N TYR A 232 13.17 14.26 13.06
CA TYR A 232 12.94 13.34 11.94
C TYR A 232 11.69 12.45 12.10
N ALA A 233 10.93 12.54 13.20
CA ALA A 233 9.76 11.67 13.44
C ALA A 233 8.70 11.75 12.33
N PRO A 234 8.35 12.92 11.75
CA PRO A 234 7.45 12.97 10.60
C PRO A 234 7.99 12.20 9.40
N LEU A 235 9.29 12.27 9.13
CA LEU A 235 9.94 11.56 8.03
C LEU A 235 9.99 10.04 8.29
N ALA A 236 10.30 9.63 9.52
CA ALA A 236 10.27 8.22 9.91
C ALA A 236 8.85 7.62 9.78
N ALA A 237 7.81 8.38 10.13
CA ALA A 237 6.43 7.93 9.95
C ALA A 237 6.01 7.80 8.48
N ALA A 238 6.68 8.50 7.55
CA ALA A 238 6.45 8.35 6.11
C ALA A 238 6.85 6.96 5.59
N ILE A 239 7.59 6.17 6.37
CA ILE A 239 7.85 4.75 6.06
C ILE A 239 6.53 3.98 5.93
N SER A 240 5.46 4.35 6.64
CA SER A 240 4.15 3.68 6.53
C SER A 240 3.57 3.71 5.09
N PRO A 241 3.29 4.89 4.48
CA PRO A 241 2.79 4.95 3.11
C PRO A 241 3.80 4.44 2.08
N LEU A 242 5.11 4.68 2.29
CA LEU A 242 6.15 4.18 1.38
C LEU A 242 6.25 2.66 1.38
N PHE A 243 6.18 2.04 2.56
CA PHE A 243 6.18 0.59 2.71
C PHE A 243 4.94 -0.02 2.08
N THR A 244 3.77 0.58 2.29
CA THR A 244 2.52 0.15 1.66
C THR A 244 2.61 0.20 0.14
N TRP A 245 3.13 1.31 -0.40
CA TRP A 245 3.38 1.44 -1.84
C TRP A 245 4.37 0.39 -2.36
N LEU A 246 5.48 0.14 -1.64
CA LEU A 246 6.46 -0.88 -2.02
C LEU A 246 5.86 -2.29 -2.00
N LEU A 247 5.11 -2.64 -0.96
CA LEU A 247 4.43 -3.93 -0.83
C LEU A 247 3.45 -4.17 -1.98
N LEU A 248 2.65 -3.15 -2.33
CA LEU A 248 1.70 -3.24 -3.42
C LEU A 248 2.39 -3.30 -4.78
N ARG A 249 3.45 -2.50 -5.00
CA ARG A 249 4.10 -2.42 -6.32
C ARG A 249 5.04 -3.58 -6.62
N LYS A 250 5.82 -4.01 -5.62
CA LYS A 250 6.92 -4.97 -5.81
C LYS A 250 6.73 -6.29 -5.07
N GLY A 251 5.90 -6.31 -4.03
CA GLY A 251 5.65 -7.50 -3.23
C GLY A 251 4.43 -8.27 -3.72
N SER A 252 3.40 -8.29 -2.87
CA SER A 252 2.24 -9.16 -3.00
C SER A 252 1.10 -8.60 -3.86
N GLY A 253 1.19 -7.33 -4.28
CA GLY A 253 0.11 -6.65 -5.01
C GLY A 253 0.12 -6.89 -6.52
N VAL A 254 0.82 -6.02 -7.24
CA VAL A 254 0.80 -5.93 -8.72
C VAL A 254 1.43 -7.15 -9.40
N PRO A 255 2.64 -7.63 -9.03
CA PRO A 255 3.31 -8.68 -9.80
C PRO A 255 2.51 -9.99 -9.94
N PRO A 256 1.90 -10.54 -8.86
CA PRO A 256 1.08 -11.76 -8.97
C PRO A 256 -0.21 -11.57 -9.80
N LEU A 257 -0.74 -10.35 -9.88
CA LEU A 257 -1.94 -10.04 -10.66
C LEU A 257 -1.63 -9.89 -12.15
N GLU A 258 -0.54 -9.19 -12.48
CA GLU A 258 -0.08 -9.06 -13.87
C GLU A 258 0.37 -10.41 -14.43
N LEU A 259 1.03 -11.26 -13.63
CA LEU A 259 1.40 -12.61 -14.06
C LEU A 259 0.16 -13.43 -14.43
N ARG A 260 -0.87 -13.44 -13.58
CA ARG A 260 -2.14 -14.14 -13.87
C ARG A 260 -2.83 -13.58 -15.11
N ARG A 261 -2.76 -12.27 -15.32
CA ARG A 261 -3.29 -11.64 -16.53
C ARG A 261 -2.55 -12.09 -17.78
N ASN A 262 -1.22 -12.03 -17.78
CA ASN A 262 -0.40 -12.43 -18.91
C ASN A 262 -0.62 -13.90 -19.27
N LEU A 263 -0.69 -14.78 -18.26
CA LEU A 263 -1.01 -16.20 -18.47
C LEU A 263 -2.40 -16.39 -19.08
N ALA A 264 -3.41 -15.65 -18.61
CA ALA A 264 -4.75 -15.70 -19.17
C ALA A 264 -4.80 -15.13 -20.61
N GLU A 265 -3.97 -14.13 -20.94
CA GLU A 265 -3.87 -13.57 -22.29
C GLU A 265 -3.21 -14.56 -23.26
N ILE A 266 -2.11 -15.20 -22.85
CA ILE A 266 -1.43 -16.29 -23.58
C ILE A 266 -2.41 -17.44 -23.87
N GLN A 267 -3.19 -17.87 -22.87
CA GLN A 267 -4.21 -18.90 -23.06
C GLN A 267 -5.36 -18.50 -24.00
N SER A 268 -5.57 -17.20 -24.29
CA SER A 268 -6.50 -16.75 -25.34
C SER A 268 -5.89 -16.61 -26.74
N GLY A 269 -4.59 -16.83 -26.92
CA GLY A 269 -3.95 -16.64 -28.22
C GLY A 269 -3.90 -15.18 -28.71
N ARG A 270 -3.96 -14.18 -27.81
CA ARG A 270 -3.83 -12.76 -28.19
C ARG A 270 -2.37 -12.30 -28.08
N ASN A 271 -1.91 -11.58 -29.11
CA ASN A 271 -0.52 -11.15 -29.27
C ASN A 271 -0.16 -10.07 -28.24
N ILE A 272 0.97 -10.27 -27.54
CA ILE A 272 1.35 -9.52 -26.34
C ILE A 272 1.91 -8.14 -26.72
N ARG A 273 1.30 -7.04 -26.23
CA ARG A 273 1.96 -5.74 -26.07
C ARG A 273 1.98 -5.38 -24.60
N VAL A 274 3.14 -5.55 -23.96
CA VAL A 274 3.33 -5.17 -22.55
C VAL A 274 3.58 -3.66 -22.47
N GLY A 275 2.59 -2.89 -22.02
CA GLY A 275 2.71 -1.45 -21.75
C GLY A 275 3.00 -1.17 -20.28
N LEU A 276 4.19 -0.62 -20.00
CA LEU A 276 4.64 -0.19 -18.68
C LEU A 276 4.09 1.20 -18.35
N GLU A 277 2.79 1.34 -18.10
CA GLU A 277 2.21 2.59 -17.60
C GLU A 277 1.92 2.49 -16.10
N TYR A 278 2.85 3.01 -15.29
CA TYR A 278 2.72 3.16 -13.83
C TYR A 278 3.44 4.42 -13.36
N ALA A 279 2.96 5.60 -13.75
CA ALA A 279 3.49 6.88 -13.27
C ALA A 279 2.44 7.97 -12.98
N VAL A 280 1.17 7.80 -13.39
CA VAL A 280 0.25 8.96 -13.49
C VAL A 280 -0.47 9.34 -12.18
N CYS A 281 -0.65 8.43 -11.21
CA CYS A 281 -1.56 8.72 -10.09
C CYS A 281 -1.04 9.62 -8.95
N MET A 282 0.27 9.89 -8.82
CA MET A 282 0.78 10.79 -7.78
C MET A 282 0.62 12.29 -8.16
N ILE A 283 0.58 12.62 -9.45
CA ILE A 283 0.61 14.01 -9.93
C ILE A 283 -0.77 14.68 -9.88
N VAL A 284 -1.85 13.90 -9.91
CA VAL A 284 -3.23 14.41 -9.97
C VAL A 284 -3.69 15.04 -8.65
N VAL A 285 -3.09 14.71 -7.50
CA VAL A 285 -3.49 15.27 -6.20
C VAL A 285 -2.83 16.63 -5.91
N LEU A 286 -1.80 17.05 -6.66
CA LEU A 286 -1.02 18.26 -6.35
C LEU A 286 -0.87 19.26 -7.51
N SER A 287 -1.54 19.06 -8.65
CA SER A 287 -1.42 19.97 -9.79
C SER A 287 -2.70 20.78 -10.00
N PRO A 288 -2.65 22.13 -10.05
CA PRO A 288 -3.79 22.93 -10.49
C PRO A 288 -4.10 22.64 -11.98
N PRO A 289 -5.34 22.84 -12.44
CA PRO A 289 -5.76 22.45 -13.78
C PRO A 289 -4.99 23.25 -14.84
N VAL A 290 -4.19 22.56 -15.67
CA VAL A 290 -3.54 23.17 -16.83
C VAL A 290 -4.57 23.27 -17.96
N ARG A 291 -4.85 24.52 -18.37
CA ARG A 291 -5.75 24.88 -19.47
C ARG A 291 -5.19 24.38 -20.80
N ALA A 292 -5.91 23.47 -21.48
CA ALA A 292 -5.52 22.98 -22.80
C ALA A 292 -5.62 24.12 -23.85
N LYS A 293 -4.52 24.40 -24.55
CA LYS A 293 -4.53 25.20 -25.78
C LYS A 293 -4.81 24.26 -26.97
N THR A 294 -5.93 24.48 -27.65
CA THR A 294 -6.23 23.87 -28.95
C THR A 294 -5.36 24.48 -30.04
N TYR A 295 -4.64 23.65 -30.80
CA TYR A 295 -4.08 24.02 -32.10
C TYR A 295 -4.88 23.33 -33.20
N GLY A 296 -5.27 24.11 -34.22
CA GLY A 296 -6.22 23.74 -35.27
C GLY A 296 -5.72 22.70 -36.26
N GLN A 297 -6.67 21.96 -36.85
CA GLN A 297 -6.43 20.95 -37.87
C GLN A 297 -6.20 21.57 -39.26
N GLY A 298 -5.14 21.15 -39.95
CA GLY A 298 -4.96 21.31 -41.40
C GLY A 298 -5.31 20.01 -42.13
N PRO A 299 -5.65 20.06 -43.44
CA PRO A 299 -6.47 19.05 -44.11
C PRO A 299 -5.72 17.77 -44.49
N LEU A 300 -6.46 16.65 -44.45
CA LEU A 300 -6.02 15.29 -44.75
C LEU A 300 -5.57 15.10 -46.21
N GLY A 301 -4.38 14.52 -46.38
CA GLY A 301 -3.89 13.90 -47.61
C GLY A 301 -3.67 12.40 -47.40
N SER A 302 -4.17 11.61 -48.34
CA SER A 302 -4.21 10.14 -48.40
C SER A 302 -2.82 9.45 -48.30
N GLY A 303 -2.71 8.47 -47.41
CA GLY A 303 -1.55 7.55 -47.38
C GLY A 303 -1.44 6.80 -46.05
N ILE A 304 -2.03 5.60 -45.97
CA ILE A 304 -1.90 4.70 -44.81
C ILE A 304 -0.46 4.17 -44.76
N ARG A 305 0.36 4.71 -43.87
CA ARG A 305 1.46 4.00 -43.18
C ARG A 305 1.58 4.56 -41.76
N GLY A 306 1.11 3.79 -40.78
CA GLY A 306 1.29 4.13 -39.36
C GLY A 306 2.76 4.02 -38.98
N ILE A 307 3.46 5.16 -38.95
CA ILE A 307 4.77 5.26 -38.32
C ILE A 307 4.53 5.38 -36.81
N VAL A 308 4.65 4.24 -36.12
CA VAL A 308 4.79 4.22 -34.66
C VAL A 308 6.23 4.62 -34.37
N ILE A 309 6.43 5.85 -33.90
CA ILE A 309 7.73 6.27 -33.33
C ILE A 309 7.80 5.60 -31.94
N PRO A 310 8.73 4.67 -31.69
CA PRO A 310 8.97 4.20 -30.35
C PRO A 310 9.66 5.33 -29.57
N ILE A 311 8.99 5.88 -28.56
CA ILE A 311 9.68 6.70 -27.56
C ILE A 311 10.49 5.72 -26.71
N SER A 312 11.78 5.57 -27.02
CA SER A 312 12.74 5.01 -26.07
C SER A 312 12.98 6.03 -24.96
N ILE A 313 12.66 5.67 -23.72
CA ILE A 313 13.12 6.42 -22.55
C ILE A 313 14.43 5.77 -22.09
N ASP A 314 15.51 6.03 -22.81
CA ASP A 314 16.88 5.65 -22.41
C ASP A 314 17.64 6.83 -21.75
N GLN A 315 16.93 7.87 -21.32
CA GLN A 315 17.53 9.06 -20.69
C GLN A 315 16.68 9.49 -19.49
N VAL A 316 17.15 9.20 -18.27
CA VAL A 316 16.65 9.86 -17.05
C VAL A 316 17.65 10.97 -16.71
N THR A 317 17.37 12.18 -17.17
CA THR A 317 18.10 13.39 -16.76
C THR A 317 17.54 13.88 -15.43
N TRP A 318 18.38 13.91 -14.40
CA TRP A 318 18.06 14.58 -13.14
C TRP A 318 18.45 16.06 -13.24
N THR A 319 17.48 16.97 -13.17
CA THR A 319 17.76 18.39 -13.00
C THR A 319 17.74 18.72 -11.52
N VAL A 320 18.92 18.87 -10.90
CA VAL A 320 19.05 19.38 -9.54
C VAL A 320 19.22 20.89 -9.63
N MET A 321 18.22 21.66 -9.19
CA MET A 321 18.34 23.12 -9.08
C MET A 321 19.13 23.49 -7.82
N THR A 322 20.42 23.77 -7.98
CA THR A 322 21.17 24.62 -7.05
C THR A 322 21.33 25.99 -7.70
N GLY A 323 20.99 27.05 -6.96
CA GLY A 323 20.93 28.42 -7.46
C GLY A 323 22.15 28.79 -8.31
N GLN A 324 21.87 29.19 -9.55
CA GLN A 324 22.79 29.79 -10.53
C GLN A 324 23.91 28.91 -11.09
N ARG A 325 23.57 27.83 -11.80
CA ARG A 325 24.11 27.38 -13.11
C ARG A 325 23.66 25.94 -13.40
N GLU A 326 23.23 25.66 -14.62
CA GLU A 326 22.85 24.31 -15.07
C GLU A 326 24.11 23.45 -15.26
N VAL A 327 24.15 22.28 -14.60
CA VAL A 327 25.16 21.25 -14.84
C VAL A 327 24.44 19.94 -15.14
N HIS A 328 24.61 19.44 -16.36
CA HIS A 328 24.05 18.15 -16.78
C HIS A 328 25.04 17.02 -16.49
N VAL A 329 24.61 16.01 -15.74
CA VAL A 329 25.38 14.77 -15.52
C VAL A 329 24.63 13.62 -16.18
N THR A 330 25.27 12.97 -17.15
CA THR A 330 24.71 11.82 -17.90
C THR A 330 25.46 10.55 -17.50
N ALA A 331 24.74 9.52 -17.05
CA ALA A 331 25.30 8.19 -16.75
C ALA A 331 24.75 7.15 -17.74
N TRP A 332 25.61 6.28 -18.27
CA TRP A 332 25.27 5.23 -19.24
C TRP A 332 25.24 3.85 -18.55
N MET A 333 24.18 3.06 -18.74
CA MET A 333 24.15 1.63 -18.42
C MET A 333 24.10 0.83 -19.72
N THR A 334 25.17 0.10 -20.05
CA THR A 334 25.23 -0.75 -21.24
C THR A 334 24.80 -2.18 -20.89
N GLN A 335 23.68 -2.65 -21.46
CA GLN A 335 23.24 -4.04 -21.36
C GLN A 335 23.49 -4.75 -22.70
N GLN A 336 24.56 -5.55 -22.80
CA GLN A 336 24.84 -6.38 -23.98
C GLN A 336 23.96 -7.65 -23.97
N SER A 337 23.04 -7.78 -24.94
CA SER A 337 22.37 -9.05 -25.24
C SER A 337 23.12 -9.80 -26.36
N GLN A 338 23.68 -10.98 -26.09
CA GLN A 338 24.15 -11.88 -27.13
C GLN A 338 22.96 -12.68 -27.70
N SER A 339 22.51 -12.35 -28.91
CA SER A 339 21.61 -13.19 -29.71
C SER A 339 22.42 -14.10 -30.63
N LYS A 340 22.35 -15.42 -30.44
CA LYS A 340 22.80 -16.41 -31.43
C LYS A 340 22.04 -16.20 -32.74
N ARG A 341 22.75 -15.83 -33.82
CA ARG A 341 22.21 -15.84 -35.19
C ARG A 341 22.41 -17.22 -35.79
N ALA A 342 21.32 -17.84 -36.21
CA ALA A 342 21.32 -18.96 -37.14
C ALA A 342 21.37 -18.40 -38.59
N GLY A 343 22.09 -19.12 -39.45
CA GLY A 343 22.04 -18.99 -40.90
C GLY A 343 23.38 -19.40 -41.55
N PRO A 344 23.41 -19.71 -42.86
CA PRO A 344 22.44 -20.45 -43.65
C PRO A 344 23.06 -21.71 -44.29
N GLU A 345 22.20 -22.62 -44.71
CA GLU A 345 22.50 -23.79 -45.52
C GLU A 345 23.03 -23.38 -46.91
N ALA A 346 24.24 -23.81 -47.27
CA ALA A 346 24.79 -23.68 -48.62
C ALA A 346 25.73 -24.85 -48.94
N ASN A 347 25.14 -25.83 -49.61
CA ASN A 347 25.67 -26.76 -50.61
C ASN A 347 27.13 -26.53 -51.10
N ARG A 348 28.00 -27.55 -51.00
CA ARG A 348 28.95 -28.01 -52.05
C ARG A 348 29.81 -29.21 -51.60
N ASP A 349 29.52 -30.36 -52.22
CA ASP A 349 30.43 -31.16 -53.05
C ASP A 349 31.94 -31.30 -52.71
N ARG A 350 32.37 -32.58 -52.62
CA ARG A 350 33.69 -33.18 -52.96
C ARG A 350 34.86 -32.79 -52.03
N ARG A 351 35.72 -33.69 -51.54
CA ARG A 351 36.24 -35.00 -51.99
C ARG A 351 36.55 -35.86 -50.78
#